data_AF-A0AB38H6L1-F1
#
_entry.id   AF-A0AB38H6L1-F1
#
_cell.length_a   1.000
_cell.length_b   1.000
_cell.length_c   1.000
_cell.angle_alpha   90.00
_cell.angle_beta   90.00
_cell.angle_gamma   90.00
#
_symmetry.space_group_name_H-M   'P 1'
#
loop_
_entity.id
_entity.type
_entity.pdbx_description
1 polymer ?
#
loop_
_entity_poly.entity_id
_entity_poly.type
_entity_poly.pdbx_seq_one_letter_code
_entity_poly.pdbx_strand_id
1 'polypeptide(L)'
;MSKFYYRPEIDGLRAIAVLSVMLFHLNSNWLPGGFLGVDIFFVISGYLITSIISQEIQNNTFSYKNFYNRRIKRIYPVFILMLAIVSIIASLFFVHHEYEELRKTIKSATLFLSNLYLSHRQGYFDLAANENPILHIWSLAVEEQYYLFFPLLLVIAYKKFKTNTIFKPLILILIFLFILTSFIPQSTYSIIGLHNLYYVSFMRFPELLIGSYLALNKQTNKQTNKQTNKQTNKQTNKQTNKQTNKQIILLV
;
A
#
# COMPACT_ATOMS: atom_id res chain seq x y z
N MET A 1 8.19 16.15 15.95
CA MET A 1 8.03 14.82 15.32
C MET A 1 6.80 14.15 15.90
N SER A 2 5.72 13.96 15.13
CA SER A 2 4.63 13.10 15.60
C SER A 2 5.17 11.67 15.68
N LYS A 3 5.32 11.15 16.90
CA LYS A 3 5.75 9.77 17.16
C LYS A 3 4.68 8.85 16.57
N PHE A 4 4.90 8.33 15.37
CA PHE A 4 4.07 7.24 14.85
C PHE A 4 4.31 6.07 15.79
N TYR A 5 3.28 5.74 16.57
CA TYR A 5 3.31 4.59 17.46
C TYR A 5 3.44 3.35 16.57
N TYR A 6 4.53 2.61 16.74
CA TYR A 6 4.73 1.34 16.07
C TYR A 6 3.57 0.40 16.42
N ARG A 7 2.98 -0.22 15.41
CA ARG A 7 1.82 -1.12 15.57
C ARG A 7 2.22 -2.54 15.19
N PRO A 8 2.77 -3.31 16.14
CA PRO A 8 3.18 -4.69 15.88
C PRO A 8 2.02 -5.54 15.36
N GLU A 9 0.78 -5.21 15.75
CA GLU A 9 -0.41 -5.92 15.30
C GLU A 9 -0.62 -5.84 13.77
N ILE A 10 -0.24 -4.73 13.14
CA ILE A 10 -0.39 -4.56 11.69
C ILE A 10 0.71 -5.31 10.94
N ASP A 11 1.94 -5.31 11.47
CA ASP A 11 3.03 -6.07 10.87
C ASP A 11 2.80 -7.59 10.99
N GLY A 12 2.21 -8.05 12.09
CA GLY A 12 1.75 -9.44 12.24
C GLY A 12 0.74 -9.84 11.17
N LEU A 13 -0.25 -9.00 10.89
CA LEU A 13 -1.21 -9.25 9.81
C LEU A 13 -0.55 -9.31 8.43
N ARG A 14 0.46 -8.47 8.16
CA ARG A 14 1.24 -8.55 6.91
C ARG A 14 2.03 -9.85 6.83
N ALA A 15 2.61 -10.30 7.93
CA ALA A 15 3.32 -11.58 7.98
C ALA A 15 2.37 -12.75 7.68
N ILE A 16 1.18 -12.77 8.28
CA ILE A 16 0.15 -13.77 7.99
C ILE A 16 -0.25 -13.75 6.51
N ALA A 17 -0.43 -12.57 5.94
CA ALA A 17 -0.78 -12.40 4.54
C ALA A 17 0.30 -13.00 3.61
N VAL A 18 1.58 -12.70 3.87
CA VAL A 18 2.72 -13.27 3.11
C VAL A 18 2.81 -14.78 3.29
N LEU A 19 2.68 -15.29 4.53
CA LEU A 19 2.72 -16.72 4.81
C LEU A 19 1.59 -17.48 4.09
N SER A 20 0.40 -16.88 4.00
CA SER A 20 -0.73 -17.48 3.28
C SER A 20 -0.41 -17.68 1.79
N VAL A 21 0.23 -16.68 1.17
CA VAL A 21 0.67 -16.76 -0.23
C VAL A 21 1.77 -17.80 -0.41
N MET A 22 2.74 -17.86 0.52
CA MET A 22 3.82 -18.86 0.48
C MET A 22 3.27 -20.28 0.58
N LEU A 23 2.39 -20.57 1.53
CA LEU A 23 1.78 -21.88 1.70
C LEU A 23 0.99 -22.31 0.45
N PHE A 24 0.25 -21.38 -0.15
CA PHE A 24 -0.49 -21.64 -1.39
C PHE A 24 0.45 -22.00 -2.56
N HIS A 25 1.61 -21.35 -2.68
CA HIS A 25 2.58 -21.67 -3.73
C HIS A 25 3.33 -22.98 -3.49
N LEU A 26 3.56 -23.36 -2.23
CA LEU A 26 4.15 -24.67 -1.90
C LEU A 26 3.20 -25.81 -2.24
N ASN A 27 1.91 -25.67 -1.87
CA ASN A 27 0.87 -26.61 -2.24
C ASN A 27 -0.50 -25.93 -2.15
N SER A 28 -1.18 -25.80 -3.29
CA SER A 28 -2.48 -25.14 -3.36
C SER A 28 -3.58 -25.80 -2.52
N ASN A 29 -3.41 -27.08 -2.17
CA ASN A 29 -4.36 -27.84 -1.35
C ASN A 29 -4.17 -27.60 0.15
N TRP A 30 -3.00 -27.12 0.61
CA TRP A 30 -2.75 -26.84 2.03
C TRP A 30 -3.52 -25.63 2.52
N LEU A 31 -3.63 -24.61 1.67
CA LEU A 31 -4.42 -23.41 1.96
C LEU A 31 -5.12 -22.92 0.69
N PRO A 32 -6.25 -23.55 0.30
CA PRO A 32 -7.05 -23.08 -0.82
C PRO A 32 -7.45 -21.62 -0.61
N GLY A 33 -7.22 -20.77 -1.59
CA GLY A 33 -7.46 -19.32 -1.47
C GLY A 33 -6.33 -18.52 -0.81
N GLY A 34 -5.19 -19.13 -0.45
CA GLY A 34 -4.07 -18.42 0.16
C GLY A 34 -3.48 -17.29 -0.71
N PHE A 35 -3.75 -17.28 -2.02
CA PHE A 35 -3.45 -16.16 -2.92
C PHE A 35 -4.12 -14.83 -2.51
N LEU A 36 -5.25 -14.87 -1.79
CA LEU A 36 -5.91 -13.68 -1.23
C LEU A 36 -5.02 -12.93 -0.23
N GLY A 37 -3.95 -13.57 0.27
CA GLY A 37 -2.94 -12.89 1.07
C GLY A 37 -2.30 -11.71 0.35
N VAL A 38 -2.19 -11.72 -0.99
CA VAL A 38 -1.70 -10.57 -1.76
C VAL A 38 -2.65 -9.38 -1.60
N ASP A 39 -3.96 -9.61 -1.74
CA ASP A 39 -4.98 -8.56 -1.65
C ASP A 39 -5.00 -7.94 -0.24
N ILE A 40 -4.93 -8.80 0.80
CA ILE A 40 -4.83 -8.37 2.20
C ILE A 40 -3.57 -7.53 2.42
N PHE A 41 -2.43 -7.96 1.90
CA PHE A 41 -1.17 -7.24 2.00
C PHE A 41 -1.27 -5.85 1.35
N PHE A 42 -1.88 -5.74 0.17
CA PHE A 42 -2.12 -4.47 -0.51
C PHE A 42 -3.06 -3.55 0.26
N VAL A 43 -4.16 -4.05 0.82
CA VAL A 43 -5.06 -3.27 1.69
C VAL A 43 -4.30 -2.71 2.90
N ILE A 44 -3.49 -3.53 3.56
CA ILE A 44 -2.72 -3.08 4.72
C ILE A 44 -1.67 -2.03 4.32
N SER A 45 -0.99 -2.24 3.19
CA SER A 45 0.00 -1.32 2.64
C SER A 45 -0.61 0.05 2.32
N GLY A 46 -1.76 0.08 1.65
CA GLY A 46 -2.52 1.30 1.37
C GLY A 46 -2.98 2.01 2.65
N TYR A 47 -3.44 1.25 3.63
CA TYR A 47 -3.83 1.79 4.94
C TYR A 47 -2.67 2.47 5.66
N LEU A 48 -1.52 1.81 5.76
CA LEU A 48 -0.34 2.32 6.44
C LEU A 48 0.20 3.57 5.74
N ILE A 49 0.36 3.52 4.41
CA ILE A 49 0.94 4.64 3.68
C ILE A 49 0.06 5.86 3.76
N THR A 50 -1.25 5.69 3.58
CA THR A 50 -2.21 6.79 3.61
C THR A 50 -2.30 7.40 4.99
N SER A 51 -2.27 6.57 6.05
CA SER A 51 -2.23 7.06 7.43
C SER A 51 -1.03 7.97 7.68
N ILE A 52 0.14 7.61 7.14
CA ILE A 52 1.38 8.40 7.29
C ILE A 52 1.30 9.68 6.47
N ILE A 53 1.05 9.56 5.16
CA ILE A 53 1.09 10.68 4.21
C ILE A 53 0.03 11.72 4.56
N SER A 54 -1.22 11.30 4.77
CA SER A 54 -2.32 12.24 5.06
C SER A 54 -2.08 13.04 6.35
N GLN A 55 -1.48 12.41 7.37
CA GLN A 55 -1.11 13.08 8.61
C GLN A 55 0.08 14.03 8.41
N GLU A 56 1.12 13.61 7.68
CA GLU A 56 2.27 14.47 7.37
C GLU A 56 1.86 15.67 6.51
N ILE A 57 0.92 15.51 5.57
CA ILE A 57 0.36 16.60 4.74
C ILE A 57 -0.41 17.59 5.62
N GLN A 58 -1.32 17.11 6.49
CA GLN A 58 -2.10 17.97 7.39
C GLN A 58 -1.21 18.78 8.34
N ASN A 59 -0.08 18.21 8.74
CA ASN A 59 0.89 18.88 9.61
C ASN A 59 1.90 19.75 8.83
N ASN A 60 1.79 19.87 7.50
CA ASN A 60 2.75 20.55 6.62
C ASN A 60 4.21 20.04 6.76
N THR A 61 4.37 18.77 7.12
CA THR A 61 5.68 18.11 7.31
C THR A 61 6.04 17.10 6.24
N PHE A 62 5.13 16.84 5.28
CA PHE A 62 5.35 15.85 4.24
C PHE A 62 6.52 16.23 3.33
N SER A 63 7.47 15.30 3.15
CA SER A 63 8.60 15.44 2.25
C SER A 63 8.82 14.15 1.49
N TYR A 64 8.77 14.23 0.17
CA TYR A 64 9.02 13.12 -0.74
C TYR A 64 10.38 12.48 -0.52
N LYS A 65 11.43 13.31 -0.35
CA LYS A 65 12.79 12.85 -0.09
C LYS A 65 12.85 12.04 1.19
N ASN A 66 12.23 12.52 2.27
CA ASN A 66 12.24 11.83 3.56
C ASN A 66 11.41 10.54 3.51
N PHE A 67 10.30 10.56 2.79
CA PHE A 67 9.46 9.39 2.56
C PHE A 67 10.26 8.25 1.90
N TYR A 68 10.91 8.52 0.77
CA TYR A 68 11.69 7.52 0.05
C TYR A 68 12.97 7.12 0.80
N ASN A 69 13.64 8.04 1.49
CA ASN A 69 14.83 7.71 2.28
C ASN A 69 14.53 6.64 3.36
N ARG A 70 13.38 6.73 4.03
CA ARG A 70 12.94 5.72 5.01
C ARG A 70 12.67 4.37 4.34
N ARG A 71 12.04 4.38 3.16
CA ARG A 71 11.72 3.15 2.43
C ARG A 71 12.98 2.46 1.91
N ILE A 72 13.88 3.21 1.27
CA ILE A 72 15.15 2.71 0.75
C ILE A 72 15.96 2.07 1.87
N LYS A 73 16.18 2.76 2.99
CA LYS A 73 16.93 2.19 4.13
C LYS A 73 16.33 0.90 4.71
N ARG A 74 15.04 0.65 4.52
CA ARG A 74 14.33 -0.52 5.03
C ARG A 74 14.24 -1.66 4.00
N ILE A 75 13.97 -1.36 2.74
CA ILE A 75 13.61 -2.34 1.70
C ILE A 75 14.81 -2.68 0.83
N TYR A 76 15.59 -1.68 0.38
CA TYR A 76 16.67 -1.89 -0.58
C TYR A 76 17.76 -2.88 -0.11
N PRO A 77 18.24 -2.84 1.16
CA PRO A 77 19.27 -3.79 1.61
C PRO A 77 18.83 -5.24 1.47
N VAL A 78 17.61 -5.56 1.90
CA VAL A 78 17.05 -6.92 1.83
C VAL A 78 16.77 -7.31 0.38
N PHE A 79 16.25 -6.38 -0.41
CA PHE A 79 15.96 -6.59 -1.83
C PHE A 79 17.21 -6.94 -2.65
N ILE A 80 18.29 -6.16 -2.50
CA ILE A 80 19.55 -6.40 -3.22
C ILE A 80 20.21 -7.70 -2.77
N LEU A 81 20.20 -7.98 -1.46
CA LEU A 81 20.73 -9.23 -0.92
C LEU A 81 19.97 -10.44 -1.49
N MET A 82 18.63 -10.37 -1.52
CA MET A 82 17.80 -11.42 -2.10
C MET A 82 18.12 -11.63 -3.59
N LEU A 83 18.21 -10.56 -4.38
CA LEU A 83 18.51 -10.65 -5.82
C LEU A 83 19.88 -11.27 -6.06
N ALA A 84 20.89 -10.91 -5.25
CA ALA A 84 22.23 -11.48 -5.33
C ALA A 84 22.22 -12.98 -5.03
N ILE A 85 21.59 -13.41 -3.93
CA ILE A 85 21.49 -14.83 -3.56
C ILE A 85 20.79 -15.63 -4.65
N VAL A 86 19.64 -15.15 -5.14
CA VAL A 86 18.90 -15.88 -6.18
C VAL A 86 19.69 -15.94 -7.49
N SER A 87 20.41 -14.88 -7.84
CA SER A 87 21.28 -14.86 -9.04
C SER A 87 22.41 -15.88 -8.93
N ILE A 88 23.05 -15.99 -7.77
CA ILE A 88 24.11 -16.98 -7.51
C ILE A 88 23.54 -18.39 -7.62
N ILE A 89 22.43 -18.68 -6.94
CA ILE A 89 21.79 -20.00 -6.98
C ILE A 89 21.38 -20.34 -8.43
N ALA A 90 20.69 -19.43 -9.12
CA ALA A 90 20.26 -19.68 -10.49
C ALA A 90 21.45 -19.92 -11.44
N SER A 91 22.58 -19.24 -11.24
CA SER A 91 23.78 -19.47 -12.07
C SER A 91 24.37 -20.89 -11.93
N LEU A 92 24.04 -21.59 -10.84
CA LEU A 92 24.51 -22.96 -10.59
C LEU A 92 23.52 -24.03 -11.06
N PHE A 93 22.21 -23.73 -11.02
CA PHE A 93 21.16 -24.75 -11.22
C PHE A 93 20.31 -24.56 -12.48
N PHE A 94 20.18 -23.34 -13.00
CA PHE A 94 19.32 -23.08 -14.16
C PHE A 94 20.07 -23.38 -15.46
N VAL A 95 19.35 -23.89 -16.47
CA VAL A 95 19.92 -23.95 -17.82
C VAL A 95 19.98 -22.55 -18.45
N HIS A 96 20.81 -22.39 -19.47
CA HIS A 96 21.11 -21.06 -20.06
C HIS A 96 19.86 -20.24 -20.41
N HIS A 97 18.85 -20.88 -21.01
CA HIS A 97 17.60 -20.23 -21.38
C HIS A 97 16.80 -19.72 -20.17
N GLU A 98 16.62 -20.57 -19.15
CA GLU A 98 15.91 -20.20 -17.91
C GLU A 98 16.63 -19.06 -17.18
N TYR A 99 17.97 -19.11 -17.15
CA TYR A 99 18.78 -18.05 -16.55
C TYR A 99 18.62 -16.71 -17.26
N GLU A 100 18.55 -16.68 -18.60
CA GLU A 100 18.32 -15.45 -19.34
C GLU A 100 16.92 -14.87 -19.10
N GLU A 101 15.88 -15.71 -19.00
CA GLU A 101 14.53 -15.25 -18.64
C GLU A 101 14.45 -14.73 -17.19
N LEU A 102 15.13 -15.40 -16.25
CA LEU A 102 15.26 -14.92 -14.88
C LEU A 102 15.99 -13.58 -14.85
N ARG A 103 17.07 -13.42 -15.61
CA ARG A 103 17.85 -12.18 -15.70
C ARG A 103 17.00 -11.01 -16.23
N LYS A 104 16.11 -11.24 -17.19
CA LYS A 104 15.13 -10.22 -17.65
C LYS A 104 14.16 -9.84 -16.53
N THR A 105 13.70 -10.81 -15.75
CA THR A 105 12.87 -10.57 -14.56
C THR A 105 13.62 -9.77 -13.49
N ILE A 106 14.89 -10.08 -13.23
CA ILE A 106 15.75 -9.34 -12.28
C ILE A 106 15.95 -7.90 -12.74
N LYS A 107 16.30 -7.68 -14.02
CA LYS A 107 16.48 -6.34 -14.57
C LYS A 107 15.22 -5.50 -14.41
N SER A 108 14.06 -6.04 -14.80
CA SER A 108 12.79 -5.33 -14.62
C SER A 108 12.44 -5.10 -13.15
N ALA A 109 12.75 -6.04 -12.26
CA ALA A 109 12.58 -5.88 -10.80
C ALA A 109 13.41 -4.73 -10.23
N THR A 110 14.67 -4.55 -10.65
CA THR A 110 15.52 -3.44 -10.16
C THR A 110 14.95 -2.05 -10.46
N LEU A 111 14.13 -1.95 -11.52
CA LEU A 111 13.44 -0.72 -11.91
C LEU A 111 12.01 -0.63 -11.34
N PHE A 112 11.58 -1.60 -10.54
CA PHE A 112 10.18 -1.76 -10.11
C PHE A 112 9.19 -1.83 -11.28
N LEU A 113 9.58 -2.55 -12.34
CA LEU A 113 8.79 -2.80 -13.54
C LEU A 113 8.55 -4.30 -13.79
N SER A 114 8.90 -5.17 -12.85
CA SER A 114 8.76 -6.63 -13.00
C SER A 114 7.32 -7.05 -13.27
N ASN A 115 6.35 -6.35 -12.69
CA ASN A 115 4.93 -6.62 -12.91
C ASN A 115 4.49 -6.31 -14.35
N LEU A 116 5.04 -5.26 -14.96
CA LEU A 116 4.81 -4.96 -16.38
C LEU A 116 5.53 -5.97 -17.28
N TYR A 117 6.75 -6.35 -16.94
CA TYR A 117 7.45 -7.39 -17.69
C TYR A 117 6.63 -8.70 -17.70
N LEU A 118 6.17 -9.15 -16.53
CA LEU A 118 5.35 -10.36 -16.37
C LEU A 118 3.96 -10.24 -17.03
N SER A 119 3.39 -9.03 -17.10
CA SER A 119 2.10 -8.83 -17.77
C SER A 119 2.17 -9.05 -19.28
N HIS A 120 3.34 -8.89 -19.89
CA HIS A 120 3.56 -9.07 -21.33
C HIS A 120 4.02 -10.48 -21.72
N ARG A 121 4.13 -11.40 -20.76
CA ARG A 121 4.54 -12.78 -21.02
C ARG A 121 3.33 -13.65 -21.34
N GLN A 122 3.36 -14.31 -22.49
CA GLN A 122 2.42 -15.37 -22.85
C GLN A 122 3.11 -16.27 -23.87
N GLY A 123 3.54 -17.46 -23.46
CA GLY A 123 4.25 -18.35 -24.39
C GLY A 123 4.70 -19.66 -23.78
N TYR A 124 4.86 -20.66 -24.65
CA TYR A 124 5.38 -21.99 -24.31
C TYR A 124 6.82 -21.95 -23.77
N PHE A 125 7.61 -20.95 -24.18
CA PHE A 125 8.99 -20.75 -23.74
C PHE A 125 9.12 -19.72 -22.61
N ASP A 126 8.03 -19.32 -21.97
CA ASP A 126 8.11 -18.48 -20.77
C ASP A 126 8.45 -19.34 -19.55
N LEU A 127 9.21 -18.78 -18.60
CA LEU A 127 9.35 -19.38 -17.27
C LEU A 127 7.96 -19.55 -16.65
N ALA A 128 7.62 -20.78 -16.26
CA ALA A 128 6.38 -21.03 -15.57
C ALA A 128 6.36 -20.29 -14.23
N ALA A 129 5.18 -19.90 -13.75
CA ALA A 129 5.03 -19.11 -12.53
C ALA A 129 5.66 -19.81 -11.29
N ASN A 130 5.55 -21.14 -11.22
CA ASN A 130 6.15 -21.98 -10.18
C ASN A 130 7.67 -22.16 -10.31
N GLU A 131 8.25 -21.85 -11.47
CA GLU A 131 9.69 -21.97 -11.74
C GLU A 131 10.43 -20.64 -11.58
N ASN A 132 9.72 -19.52 -11.51
CA ASN A 132 10.33 -18.21 -11.33
C ASN A 132 10.53 -17.87 -9.84
N PRO A 133 11.75 -17.99 -9.28
CA PRO A 133 12.01 -17.84 -7.85
C PRO A 133 11.74 -16.42 -7.33
N ILE A 134 11.69 -15.43 -8.22
CA ILE A 134 11.48 -14.02 -7.87
C ILE A 134 10.12 -13.50 -8.32
N LEU A 135 9.19 -14.39 -8.68
CA LEU A 135 7.88 -14.00 -9.19
C LEU A 135 7.22 -12.98 -8.26
N HIS A 136 7.18 -13.27 -6.96
CA HIS A 136 6.56 -12.46 -5.91
C HIS A 136 6.95 -10.97 -5.88
N ILE A 137 8.11 -10.60 -6.45
CA ILE A 137 8.59 -9.20 -6.52
C ILE A 137 7.68 -8.31 -7.37
N TRP A 138 6.87 -8.88 -8.26
CA TRP A 138 5.86 -8.12 -9.00
C TRP A 138 4.96 -7.30 -8.05
N SER A 139 4.63 -7.85 -6.88
CA SER A 139 3.76 -7.17 -5.91
C SER A 139 4.44 -5.95 -5.29
N LEU A 140 5.75 -6.03 -5.05
CA LEU A 140 6.57 -4.91 -4.58
C LEU A 140 6.65 -3.81 -5.65
N ALA A 141 6.77 -4.17 -6.93
CA ALA A 141 6.75 -3.21 -8.03
C ALA A 141 5.43 -2.41 -8.08
N VAL A 142 4.29 -3.09 -7.93
CA VAL A 142 2.98 -2.44 -7.82
C VAL A 142 2.90 -1.52 -6.60
N GLU A 143 3.42 -1.96 -5.45
CA GLU A 143 3.51 -1.16 -4.21
C GLU A 143 4.28 0.15 -4.46
N GLU A 144 5.49 0.07 -5.03
CA GLU A 144 6.34 1.24 -5.26
C GLU A 144 5.76 2.19 -6.32
N GLN A 145 5.12 1.66 -7.38
CA GLN A 145 4.39 2.49 -8.34
C GLN A 145 3.24 3.25 -7.66
N TYR A 146 2.47 2.58 -6.80
CA TYR A 146 1.44 3.25 -6.01
C TYR A 146 2.03 4.35 -5.14
N TYR A 147 3.16 4.11 -4.48
CA TYR A 147 3.83 5.12 -3.64
C TYR A 147 4.51 6.25 -4.39
N LEU A 148 4.72 6.10 -5.69
CA LEU A 148 5.15 7.20 -6.54
C LEU A 148 3.98 8.13 -6.85
N PHE A 149 2.86 7.57 -7.30
CA PHE A 149 1.74 8.38 -7.81
C PHE A 149 0.77 8.84 -6.72
N PHE A 150 0.46 7.98 -5.76
CA PHE A 150 -0.59 8.25 -4.78
C PHE A 150 -0.29 9.44 -3.84
N PRO A 151 0.90 9.57 -3.22
CA PRO A 151 1.19 10.75 -2.41
C PRO A 151 1.17 12.03 -3.26
N LEU A 152 1.45 11.95 -4.57
CA LEU A 152 1.57 13.12 -5.44
C LEU A 152 0.20 13.69 -5.68
N LEU A 153 -0.72 12.79 -6.00
CA LEU A 153 -2.13 13.05 -6.13
C LEU A 153 -2.72 13.64 -4.84
N LEU A 154 -2.39 13.11 -3.65
CA LEU A 154 -2.84 13.69 -2.38
C LEU A 154 -2.26 15.09 -2.12
N VAL A 155 -0.97 15.31 -2.39
CA VAL A 155 -0.34 16.62 -2.23
C VAL A 155 -0.94 17.65 -3.18
N ILE A 156 -1.15 17.30 -4.45
CA ILE A 156 -1.77 18.19 -5.45
C ILE A 156 -3.20 18.52 -5.02
N ALA A 157 -4.00 17.53 -4.63
CA ALA A 157 -5.36 17.73 -4.15
C ALA A 157 -5.38 18.66 -2.93
N TYR A 158 -4.52 18.42 -1.94
CA TYR A 158 -4.45 19.27 -0.75
C TYR A 158 -3.98 20.69 -1.08
N LYS A 159 -2.99 20.86 -1.98
CA LYS A 159 -2.54 22.19 -2.39
C LYS A 159 -3.62 23.00 -3.10
N LYS A 160 -4.45 22.33 -3.92
CA LYS A 160 -5.55 22.94 -4.67
C LYS A 160 -6.75 23.30 -3.80
N PHE A 161 -7.21 22.35 -2.97
CA PHE A 161 -8.44 22.52 -2.19
C PHE A 161 -8.21 22.98 -0.74
N LYS A 162 -6.97 22.96 -0.25
CA LYS A 162 -6.55 23.31 1.13
C LYS A 162 -7.27 22.52 2.23
N THR A 163 -7.88 21.39 1.88
CA THR A 163 -8.61 20.52 2.81
C THR A 163 -8.29 19.04 2.53
N ASN A 164 -8.23 18.23 3.59
CA ASN A 164 -8.09 16.78 3.51
C ASN A 164 -9.44 16.07 3.27
N THR A 165 -10.57 16.77 3.39
CA THR A 165 -11.91 16.20 3.13
C THR A 165 -12.05 15.70 1.69
N ILE A 166 -11.31 16.30 0.74
CA ILE A 166 -11.31 15.89 -0.67
C ILE A 166 -10.68 14.51 -0.91
N PHE A 167 -9.87 13.98 0.02
CA PHE A 167 -9.17 12.72 -0.19
C PHE A 167 -10.14 11.54 -0.30
N LYS A 168 -11.23 11.51 0.47
CA LYS A 168 -12.23 10.43 0.40
C LYS A 168 -12.94 10.34 -0.95
N PRO A 169 -13.60 11.41 -1.46
CA PRO A 169 -14.24 11.34 -2.77
C PRO A 169 -13.23 11.07 -3.89
N LEU A 170 -12.03 11.63 -3.80
CA LEU A 170 -10.96 11.35 -4.75
C LEU A 170 -10.59 9.86 -4.80
N ILE A 171 -10.41 9.22 -3.64
CA ILE A 171 -10.12 7.78 -3.56
C ILE A 171 -11.30 6.96 -4.10
N LEU A 172 -12.55 7.33 -3.78
CA LEU A 172 -13.74 6.63 -4.30
C LEU A 172 -13.84 6.72 -5.83
N ILE A 173 -13.56 7.90 -6.40
CA ILE A 173 -13.51 8.08 -7.85
C ILE A 173 -12.42 7.20 -8.46
N LEU A 174 -11.22 7.15 -7.87
CA LEU A 174 -10.14 6.29 -8.35
C LEU A 174 -10.51 4.80 -8.28
N ILE A 175 -11.11 4.35 -7.17
CA ILE A 175 -11.61 2.97 -7.03
C ILE A 175 -12.60 2.66 -8.15
N PHE A 176 -13.57 3.53 -8.36
CA PHE A 176 -14.57 3.37 -9.42
C PHE A 176 -13.91 3.29 -10.80
N LEU A 177 -13.02 4.24 -11.13
CA LEU A 177 -12.32 4.26 -12.42
C LEU A 177 -11.48 3.01 -12.66
N PHE A 178 -10.78 2.50 -11.64
CA PHE A 178 -10.00 1.26 -11.79
C PHE A 178 -10.89 0.02 -11.89
N ILE A 179 -11.99 -0.05 -11.15
CA ILE A 179 -12.97 -1.14 -11.31
C ILE A 179 -13.57 -1.16 -12.72
N LEU A 180 -13.83 0.00 -13.33
CA LEU A 180 -14.30 0.07 -14.71
C LEU A 180 -13.35 -0.60 -15.70
N THR A 181 -12.04 -0.59 -15.43
CA THR A 181 -11.06 -1.27 -16.29
C THR A 181 -11.26 -2.79 -16.31
N SER A 182 -11.78 -3.39 -15.24
CA SER A 182 -12.04 -4.83 -15.18
C SER A 182 -13.21 -5.29 -16.07
N PHE A 183 -14.06 -4.36 -16.53
CA PHE A 183 -15.13 -4.65 -17.49
C PHE A 183 -14.67 -4.57 -18.95
N ILE A 184 -13.43 -4.13 -19.21
CA ILE A 184 -12.87 -4.11 -20.56
C ILE A 184 -12.48 -5.55 -20.95
N PRO A 185 -12.88 -6.06 -22.14
CA PRO A 185 -12.54 -7.40 -22.57
C PRO A 185 -11.02 -7.65 -22.64
N GLN A 186 -10.59 -8.86 -22.25
CA GLN A 186 -9.19 -9.30 -22.33
C GLN A 186 -8.58 -9.11 -23.73
N SER A 187 -9.38 -9.27 -24.79
CA SER A 187 -8.94 -9.08 -26.18
C SER A 187 -8.44 -7.66 -26.43
N THR A 188 -9.06 -6.65 -25.83
CA THR A 188 -8.63 -5.25 -25.94
C THR A 188 -7.26 -5.02 -25.29
N TYR A 189 -7.03 -5.62 -24.12
CA TYR A 189 -5.72 -5.56 -23.46
C TYR A 189 -4.62 -6.31 -24.22
N SER A 190 -4.99 -7.40 -24.88
CA SER A 190 -4.05 -8.20 -25.66
C SER A 190 -3.51 -7.44 -26.89
N ILE A 191 -4.28 -6.49 -27.44
CA ILE A 191 -3.82 -5.62 -28.55
C ILE A 191 -2.60 -4.77 -28.14
N ILE A 192 -2.53 -4.35 -26.88
CA ILE A 192 -1.41 -3.59 -26.33
C ILE A 192 -0.38 -4.47 -25.62
N GLY A 193 -0.44 -5.80 -25.81
CA GLY A 193 0.52 -6.76 -25.27
C GLY A 193 0.31 -7.12 -23.80
N LEU A 194 -0.82 -6.75 -23.18
CA LEU A 194 -1.12 -7.12 -21.79
C LEU A 194 -1.88 -8.46 -21.74
N HIS A 195 -1.13 -9.53 -21.61
CA HIS A 195 -1.64 -10.90 -21.62
C HIS A 195 -2.00 -11.41 -20.22
N ASN A 196 -1.20 -11.09 -19.19
CA ASN A 196 -1.47 -11.48 -17.81
C ASN A 196 -1.93 -10.28 -16.98
N LEU A 197 -3.24 -10.01 -16.98
CA LEU A 197 -3.83 -8.88 -16.24
C LEU A 197 -3.62 -8.97 -14.73
N TYR A 198 -3.39 -10.17 -14.19
CA TYR A 198 -3.12 -10.38 -12.77
C TYR A 198 -1.97 -9.51 -12.24
N TYR A 199 -0.93 -9.26 -13.07
CA TYR A 199 0.25 -8.47 -12.69
C TYR A 199 0.10 -6.96 -12.98
N VAL A 200 -0.97 -6.54 -13.64
CA VAL A 200 -1.11 -5.17 -14.11
C VAL A 200 -1.52 -4.26 -12.95
N SER A 201 -0.82 -3.14 -12.78
CA SER A 201 -0.95 -2.28 -11.59
C SER A 201 -2.35 -1.70 -11.42
N PHE A 202 -3.00 -1.26 -12.51
CA PHE A 202 -4.35 -0.69 -12.43
C PHE A 202 -5.43 -1.72 -12.05
N MET A 203 -5.17 -3.01 -12.24
CA MET A 203 -6.02 -4.09 -11.74
C MET A 203 -5.83 -4.35 -10.23
N ARG A 204 -4.74 -3.81 -9.63
CA ARG A 204 -4.29 -4.05 -8.25
C ARG A 204 -4.31 -2.82 -7.34
N PHE A 205 -4.50 -1.65 -7.94
CA PHE A 205 -4.68 -0.41 -7.19
C PHE A 205 -5.97 -0.34 -6.38
N PRO A 206 -7.11 -0.98 -6.75
CA PRO A 206 -8.30 -1.00 -5.91
C PRO A 206 -8.05 -1.48 -4.48
N GLU A 207 -7.28 -2.55 -4.28
CA GLU A 207 -6.93 -3.14 -2.99
C GLU A 207 -6.17 -2.12 -2.11
N LEU A 208 -5.15 -1.48 -2.68
CA LEU A 208 -4.41 -0.39 -2.04
C LEU A 208 -5.33 0.80 -1.70
N LEU A 209 -6.20 1.18 -2.62
CA LEU A 209 -7.12 2.31 -2.44
C LEU A 209 -8.19 2.03 -1.37
N ILE A 210 -8.69 0.81 -1.26
CA ILE A 210 -9.58 0.38 -0.16
C ILE A 210 -8.88 0.59 1.18
N GLY A 211 -7.62 0.13 1.30
CA GLY A 211 -6.78 0.40 2.46
C GLY A 211 -6.66 1.90 2.77
N SER A 212 -6.39 2.69 1.74
CA SER A 212 -6.28 4.14 1.83
C SER A 212 -7.57 4.83 2.29
N TYR A 213 -8.72 4.36 1.82
CA TYR A 213 -10.02 4.85 2.27
C TYR A 213 -10.25 4.57 3.77
N LEU A 214 -9.95 3.34 4.22
CA LEU A 214 -10.08 2.93 5.63
C LEU A 214 -9.20 3.76 6.57
N ALA A 215 -7.99 4.13 6.12
CA ALA A 215 -7.09 4.99 6.88
C ALA A 215 -7.70 6.35 7.22
N LEU A 216 -8.43 6.95 6.27
CA LEU A 216 -9.03 8.27 6.45
C LEU A 216 -10.21 8.25 7.43
N ASN A 217 -10.99 7.16 7.47
CA ASN A 217 -12.11 7.03 8.42
C ASN A 217 -11.64 7.02 9.88
N LYS A 218 -10.51 6.34 10.17
CA LYS A 218 -9.93 6.34 11.52
C LYS A 218 -9.41 7.72 11.93
N GLN A 219 -8.83 8.47 11.00
CA GLN A 219 -8.37 9.84 11.28
C GLN A 219 -9.54 10.78 11.58
N THR A 220 -10.63 10.71 10.79
CA THR A 220 -11.84 11.49 11.05
C THR A 220 -12.35 11.22 12.46
N ASN A 221 -12.51 9.95 12.85
CA ASN A 221 -13.04 9.58 14.17
C ASN A 221 -12.15 10.08 15.33
N LYS A 222 -10.82 10.02 15.18
CA LYS A 222 -9.88 10.52 16.20
C LYS A 222 -9.92 12.05 16.34
N GLN A 223 -10.10 12.77 15.23
CA GLN A 223 -10.24 14.22 15.23
C GLN A 223 -11.58 14.65 15.84
N THR A 224 -12.69 14.00 15.46
CA THR A 224 -14.02 14.25 16.02
C THR A 224 -14.02 14.02 17.53
N ASN A 225 -13.54 12.87 18.01
CA ASN A 225 -13.52 12.57 19.45
C ASN A 225 -12.67 13.57 20.25
N LYS A 226 -11.56 14.06 19.69
CA LYS A 226 -10.70 15.06 20.35
C LYS A 226 -11.39 16.43 20.41
N GLN A 227 -12.13 16.83 19.38
CA GLN A 227 -12.90 18.08 19.38
C GLN A 227 -14.10 18.02 20.34
N THR A 228 -14.85 16.91 20.33
CA THR A 228 -15.95 16.67 21.27
C THR A 228 -15.45 16.76 22.70
N ASN A 229 -14.41 16.00 23.09
CA ASN A 229 -13.86 16.03 24.45
C ASN A 229 -13.36 17.44 24.86
N LYS A 230 -12.81 18.21 23.92
CA LYS A 230 -12.37 19.60 24.20
C LYS A 230 -13.56 20.54 24.44
N GLN A 231 -14.68 20.35 23.72
CA GLN A 231 -15.91 21.11 23.94
C GLN A 231 -16.59 20.71 25.26
N THR A 232 -16.68 19.42 25.56
CA THR A 232 -17.27 18.92 26.81
C THR A 232 -16.50 19.43 28.03
N ASN A 233 -15.15 19.40 27.99
CA ASN A 233 -14.30 19.93 29.06
C ASN A 233 -14.43 21.45 29.22
N LYS A 234 -14.63 22.19 28.13
CA LYS A 234 -14.85 23.65 28.19
C LYS A 234 -16.21 24.00 28.80
N GLN A 235 -17.25 23.19 28.55
CA GLN A 235 -18.58 23.39 29.13
C GLN A 235 -18.62 23.02 30.62
N THR A 236 -18.01 21.91 31.02
CA THR A 236 -17.91 21.50 32.43
C THR A 236 -17.10 22.50 33.26
N ASN A 237 -15.97 23.01 32.75
CA ASN A 237 -15.20 24.07 33.42
C ASN A 237 -15.99 25.40 33.55
N LYS A 238 -16.86 25.71 32.59
CA LYS A 238 -17.71 26.91 32.64
C LYS A 238 -18.85 26.76 33.67
N GLN A 239 -19.40 25.56 33.82
CA GLN A 239 -20.45 25.27 34.81
C GLN A 239 -19.90 25.23 36.24
N THR A 240 -18.75 24.59 36.45
CA THR A 240 -18.08 24.53 37.76
C THR A 240 -17.67 25.92 38.25
N ASN A 241 -17.07 26.77 37.40
CA ASN A 241 -16.76 28.16 37.75
C ASN A 241 -18.01 29.01 38.07
N LYS A 242 -19.14 28.74 37.40
CA LYS A 242 -20.40 29.44 37.68
C LYS A 242 -21.01 29.00 39.02
N GLN A 243 -20.84 27.73 39.42
CA GLN A 243 -21.27 27.21 40.72
C GLN A 243 -20.38 27.71 41.87
N THR A 244 -19.06 27.72 41.69
CA THR A 244 -18.13 28.27 42.71
C THR A 244 -18.37 29.76 42.93
N ASN A 245 -18.53 30.56 41.87
CA ASN A 245 -18.87 31.98 42.03
C ASN A 245 -20.22 32.20 42.71
N LYS A 246 -21.22 31.35 42.45
CA LYS A 246 -22.51 31.41 43.18
C LYS A 246 -22.35 31.07 44.67
N GLN A 247 -21.52 30.08 45.01
CA GLN A 247 -21.25 29.72 46.41
C GLN A 247 -20.45 30.79 47.15
N ILE A 248 -19.49 31.44 46.49
CA ILE A 248 -18.73 32.55 47.07
C ILE A 248 -19.64 33.76 47.35
N ILE A 249 -20.57 34.07 46.43
CA ILE A 249 -21.55 35.16 46.61
C ILE A 249 -22.55 34.84 47.75
N LEU A 250 -22.81 33.58 48.06
CA LEU A 250 -23.67 33.17 49.18
C LEU A 250 -22.96 33.19 50.55
N LEU A 251 -21.64 33.37 50.58
CA LEU A 251 -20.79 33.36 51.78
C LEU A 251 -20.31 34.77 52.20
N VAL A 252 -20.71 35.82 51.48
CA VAL A 252 -20.46 37.25 51.77
C VAL A 252 -21.78 37.94 52.04
#